data_AF-A0A843K450-F1
#
_entry.id   AF-A0A843K450-F1
#
_cell.length_a   1.000
_cell.length_b   1.000
_cell.length_c   1.000
_cell.angle_alpha   90.00
_cell.angle_beta   90.00
_cell.angle_gamma   90.00
#
_symmetry.space_group_name_H-M   'P 1'
#
loop_
_entity.id
_entity.type
_entity.pdbx_description
1 polymer ?
#
loop_
_entity_poly.entity_id
_entity_poly.type
_entity_poly.pdbx_seq_one_letter_code
_entity_poly.pdbx_strand_id
1 'polypeptide(L)'
;MDLTPVQRDILTALINIYRVEGRAVKGEEIAELIDRNPGTIRNQMQSLKALNLVEGVPGPKGGYRATGSAYEALNVEATGDVVTVPVLRNGVLMEGTTASEIIFNKVMHTQLCDGVIRIIGNIRDFNVGDEVEVGPTPVNKLYIRGTVRGRDDTMSRLMIHVDAMISVPKLAIKKIARRAVRIPPGASMQEAARILVHNGVQEALVEDSSPGMVNQTDIVRAIADGKGDQEAREFMSRGFLTIDSEDTIYEAIKMLGKTGSGQLVVSEDGTLWGFVSPADLIKTLTPA
;
A
#
# COMPACT_ATOMS: atom_id res chain seq x y z
N MET A 1 -17.82 14.29 -19.95
CA MET A 1 -17.53 15.74 -19.86
C MET A 1 -16.07 15.87 -19.51
N ASP A 2 -15.28 16.56 -20.33
CA ASP A 2 -13.84 16.67 -20.08
C ASP A 2 -13.55 17.89 -19.21
N LEU A 3 -13.09 17.63 -17.98
CA LEU A 3 -12.61 18.68 -17.07
C LEU A 3 -11.22 19.13 -17.50
N THR A 4 -10.97 20.44 -17.43
CA THR A 4 -9.61 20.96 -17.57
C THR A 4 -8.71 20.44 -16.44
N PRO A 5 -7.38 20.36 -16.63
CA PRO A 5 -6.47 19.93 -15.58
C PRO A 5 -6.63 20.72 -14.27
N VAL A 6 -6.77 22.05 -14.36
CA VAL A 6 -6.96 22.93 -13.19
C VAL A 6 -8.28 22.63 -12.48
N GLN A 7 -9.37 22.39 -13.21
CA GLN A 7 -10.65 22.01 -12.62
C GLN A 7 -10.57 20.66 -11.89
N ARG A 8 -9.85 19.70 -12.46
CA ARG A 8 -9.60 18.39 -11.85
C ARG A 8 -8.81 18.55 -10.55
N ASP A 9 -7.71 19.30 -10.57
CA ASP A 9 -6.86 19.55 -9.40
C ASP A 9 -7.66 20.24 -8.27
N ILE A 10 -8.50 21.22 -8.60
CA ILE A 10 -9.37 21.92 -7.65
C ILE A 10 -10.40 20.97 -7.03
N LEU A 11 -11.08 20.15 -7.84
CA LEU A 11 -12.06 19.20 -7.32
C LEU A 11 -11.40 18.14 -6.43
N THR A 12 -10.24 17.62 -6.83
CA THR A 12 -9.50 16.65 -6.02
C THR A 12 -9.03 17.27 -4.71
N ALA A 13 -8.47 18.49 -4.73
CA ALA A 13 -8.08 19.23 -3.53
C ALA A 13 -9.26 19.49 -2.60
N LEU A 14 -10.40 19.94 -3.14
CA LEU A 14 -11.64 20.15 -2.41
C LEU A 14 -12.11 18.88 -1.69
N ILE A 15 -12.16 17.75 -2.41
CA ILE A 15 -12.58 16.46 -1.86
C ILE A 15 -11.63 15.99 -0.76
N ASN A 16 -10.32 16.14 -0.97
CA ASN A 16 -9.29 15.76 0.00
C ASN A 16 -9.45 16.53 1.32
N ILE A 17 -9.52 17.87 1.26
CA ILE A 17 -9.65 18.71 2.46
C ILE A 17 -11.00 18.43 3.16
N TYR A 18 -12.10 18.36 2.40
CA TYR A 18 -13.43 18.10 2.97
C TYR A 18 -13.50 16.78 3.73
N ARG A 19 -12.84 15.72 3.25
CA ARG A 19 -12.82 14.41 3.93
C ARG A 19 -12.00 14.43 5.22
N VAL A 20 -10.88 15.13 5.26
CA VAL A 20 -10.03 15.23 6.47
C VAL A 20 -10.72 16.06 7.55
N GLU A 21 -11.34 17.17 7.18
CA GLU A 21 -11.86 18.13 8.16
C GLU A 21 -13.37 18.02 8.40
N GLY A 22 -14.10 17.32 7.54
CA GLY A 22 -15.56 17.14 7.65
C GLY A 22 -16.39 18.42 7.47
N ARG A 23 -15.77 19.53 7.01
CA ARG A 23 -16.41 20.85 6.88
C ARG A 23 -16.27 21.42 5.47
N ALA A 24 -17.12 22.40 5.15
CA ALA A 24 -16.98 23.18 3.93
C ALA A 24 -15.57 23.81 3.84
N VAL A 25 -14.99 23.75 2.64
CA VAL A 25 -13.59 24.13 2.40
C VAL A 25 -13.53 25.52 1.78
N LYS A 26 -12.68 26.40 2.32
CA LYS A 26 -12.52 27.74 1.77
C LYS A 26 -11.68 27.73 0.50
N GLY A 27 -11.90 28.72 -0.37
CA GLY A 27 -11.15 28.84 -1.62
C GLY A 27 -9.65 29.08 -1.38
N GLU A 28 -9.31 29.75 -0.29
CA GLU A 28 -7.94 30.02 0.15
C GLU A 28 -7.19 28.74 0.53
N GLU A 29 -7.85 27.79 1.19
CA GLU A 29 -7.26 26.50 1.58
C GLU A 29 -6.93 25.63 0.36
N ILE A 30 -7.83 25.63 -0.63
CA ILE A 30 -7.60 24.98 -1.92
C ILE A 30 -6.43 25.65 -2.65
N ALA A 31 -6.40 26.99 -2.64
CA ALA A 31 -5.37 27.79 -3.30
C ALA A 31 -3.97 27.50 -2.74
N GLU A 32 -3.87 27.38 -1.42
CA GLU A 32 -2.63 27.02 -0.72
C GLU A 32 -2.17 25.61 -1.10
N LEU A 33 -3.08 24.62 -1.07
CA LEU A 33 -2.73 23.23 -1.36
C LEU A 33 -2.23 23.02 -2.80
N ILE A 34 -2.82 23.68 -3.78
CA ILE A 34 -2.44 23.51 -5.19
C ILE A 34 -1.50 24.61 -5.72
N ASP A 35 -0.97 25.45 -4.82
CA ASP A 35 -0.05 26.56 -5.11
C ASP A 35 -0.55 27.49 -6.23
N ARG A 36 -1.77 28.02 -6.05
CA ARG A 36 -2.44 28.92 -6.99
C ARG A 36 -2.98 30.17 -6.29
N ASN A 37 -3.29 31.19 -7.08
CA ASN A 37 -3.88 32.42 -6.56
C ASN A 37 -5.33 32.18 -6.10
N PRO A 38 -5.75 32.63 -4.90
CA PRO A 38 -7.12 32.47 -4.41
C PRO A 38 -8.20 33.04 -5.33
N GLY A 39 -7.90 34.14 -6.04
CA GLY A 39 -8.80 34.72 -7.04
C GLY A 39 -9.05 33.79 -8.23
N THR A 40 -8.02 33.07 -8.67
CA THR A 40 -8.15 32.06 -9.73
C THR A 40 -9.03 30.90 -9.26
N ILE A 41 -8.85 30.42 -8.02
CA ILE A 41 -9.70 29.38 -7.45
C ILE A 41 -11.15 29.83 -7.41
N ARG A 42 -11.43 31.04 -6.90
CA ARG A 42 -12.80 31.56 -6.85
C ARG A 42 -13.48 31.59 -8.22
N ASN A 43 -12.76 31.99 -9.27
CA ASN A 43 -13.27 31.98 -10.65
C ASN A 43 -13.55 30.56 -11.15
N GLN A 44 -12.63 29.62 -10.91
CA GLN A 44 -12.82 28.22 -11.29
C GLN A 44 -13.97 27.57 -10.51
N MET A 45 -14.16 27.91 -9.23
CA MET A 45 -15.28 27.42 -8.43
C MET A 45 -16.64 27.90 -8.94
N GLN A 46 -16.72 29.11 -9.51
CA GLN A 46 -17.94 29.56 -10.20
C GLN A 46 -18.24 28.71 -11.43
N SER A 47 -17.21 28.38 -12.23
CA SER A 47 -17.35 27.48 -13.38
C SER A 47 -17.77 26.07 -12.95
N LEU A 48 -17.11 25.50 -11.93
CA LEU A 48 -17.44 24.18 -11.38
C LEU A 48 -18.84 24.12 -10.78
N LYS A 49 -19.31 25.22 -10.16
CA LYS A 49 -20.70 25.35 -9.69
C LYS A 49 -21.69 25.37 -10.84
N ALA A 50 -21.39 26.05 -11.95
CA ALA A 50 -22.24 26.04 -13.14
C ALA A 50 -22.34 24.64 -13.78
N LEU A 51 -21.31 23.80 -13.59
CA LEU A 51 -21.31 22.39 -14.02
C LEU A 51 -21.97 21.45 -13.01
N ASN A 52 -22.55 21.96 -11.91
CA ASN A 52 -23.12 21.18 -10.81
C ASN A 52 -22.13 20.22 -10.14
N LEU A 53 -20.83 20.51 -10.19
CA LEU A 53 -19.78 19.69 -9.55
C LEU A 53 -19.49 20.16 -8.12
N VAL A 54 -19.79 21.43 -7.82
CA VAL A 54 -19.51 22.04 -6.51
C VAL A 54 -20.69 22.89 -6.06
N GLU A 55 -21.00 22.81 -4.77
CA GLU A 55 -21.95 23.68 -4.08
C GLU A 55 -21.22 24.69 -3.19
N GLY A 56 -21.77 25.90 -3.11
CA GLY A 56 -21.27 26.94 -2.20
C GLY A 56 -22.07 26.94 -0.91
N VAL A 57 -21.39 26.86 0.23
CA VAL A 57 -21.98 26.95 1.58
C VAL A 57 -21.81 28.38 2.08
N PRO A 58 -22.89 29.13 2.37
CA PRO A 58 -22.80 30.50 2.86
C PRO A 58 -22.44 30.58 4.35
N GLY A 59 -21.94 31.74 4.78
CA GLY A 59 -21.69 32.06 6.20
C GLY A 59 -20.21 32.09 6.61
N PRO A 60 -19.90 32.38 7.90
CA PRO A 60 -18.53 32.52 8.40
C PRO A 60 -17.74 31.21 8.44
N LYS A 61 -18.43 30.06 8.52
CA LYS A 61 -17.88 28.71 8.29
C LYS A 61 -18.20 28.18 6.88
N GLY A 62 -18.56 29.09 5.98
CA GLY A 62 -18.89 28.80 4.59
C GLY A 62 -17.66 28.45 3.76
N GLY A 63 -17.91 28.10 2.50
CA GLY A 63 -16.90 27.59 1.59
C GLY A 63 -17.56 26.79 0.48
N TYR A 64 -16.96 25.67 0.15
CA TYR A 64 -17.39 24.83 -0.96
C TYR A 64 -17.50 23.36 -0.54
N ARG A 65 -18.37 22.61 -1.24
CA ARG A 65 -18.54 21.15 -1.09
C ARG A 65 -18.69 20.52 -2.47
N ALA A 66 -18.06 19.36 -2.67
CA ALA A 66 -18.24 18.58 -3.89
C ALA A 66 -19.63 17.91 -3.92
N THR A 67 -20.26 17.85 -5.09
CA THR A 67 -21.51 17.13 -5.32
C THR A 67 -21.24 15.66 -5.70
N GLY A 68 -22.27 14.82 -5.76
CA GLY A 68 -22.14 13.44 -6.28
C GLY A 68 -21.54 13.39 -7.69
N SER A 69 -21.94 14.32 -8.56
CA SER A 69 -21.42 14.41 -9.93
C SER A 69 -19.93 14.76 -10.00
N ALA A 70 -19.36 15.43 -9.00
CA ALA A 70 -17.91 15.62 -8.93
C ALA A 70 -17.17 14.32 -8.63
N TYR A 71 -17.70 13.46 -7.78
CA TYR A 71 -17.13 12.15 -7.52
C TYR A 71 -17.18 11.28 -8.78
N GLU A 72 -18.31 11.27 -9.48
CA GLU A 72 -18.46 10.58 -10.78
C GLU A 72 -17.50 11.13 -11.84
N ALA A 73 -17.37 12.46 -11.98
CA ALA A 73 -16.49 13.09 -12.96
C ALA A 73 -14.99 12.82 -12.71
N LEU A 74 -14.63 12.51 -11.46
CA LEU A 74 -13.28 12.11 -11.09
C LEU A 74 -13.08 10.59 -11.08
N ASN A 75 -14.11 9.79 -11.40
CA ASN A 75 -14.12 8.33 -11.21
C ASN A 75 -13.74 7.93 -9.77
N VAL A 76 -14.15 8.73 -8.79
CA VAL A 76 -13.95 8.46 -7.37
C VAL A 76 -15.25 7.87 -6.84
N GLU A 77 -15.21 6.71 -6.19
CA GLU A 77 -16.41 6.17 -5.54
C GLU A 77 -16.87 7.12 -4.41
N ALA A 78 -18.14 7.51 -4.43
CA ALA A 78 -18.75 8.37 -3.40
C ALA A 78 -18.68 7.73 -1.99
N THR A 79 -18.48 6.42 -1.92
CA THR A 79 -18.43 5.59 -0.70
C THR A 79 -17.02 5.16 -0.27
N GLY A 80 -15.96 5.39 -1.04
CA GLY A 80 -14.65 4.75 -0.81
C GLY A 80 -13.52 5.74 -0.59
N ASP A 81 -12.59 5.45 0.33
CA ASP A 81 -11.42 6.23 0.73
C ASP A 81 -10.70 6.93 -0.44
N VAL A 82 -10.53 8.26 -0.39
CA VAL A 82 -9.58 8.95 -1.26
C VAL A 82 -8.23 8.78 -0.59
N VAL A 83 -7.56 7.72 -1.03
CA VAL A 83 -6.23 7.37 -0.52
C VAL A 83 -5.22 8.26 -1.24
N THR A 84 -4.50 9.05 -0.46
CA THR A 84 -3.36 9.82 -0.95
C THR A 84 -2.31 8.87 -1.52
N VAL A 85 -1.73 9.23 -2.66
CA VAL A 85 -0.57 8.53 -3.22
C VAL A 85 0.65 9.32 -2.79
N PRO A 86 1.38 8.88 -1.75
CA PRO A 86 2.47 9.66 -1.19
C PRO A 86 3.58 9.83 -2.21
N VAL A 87 4.24 10.98 -2.10
CA VAL A 87 5.36 11.38 -2.96
C VAL A 87 6.52 11.73 -2.06
N LEU A 88 7.65 11.07 -2.26
CA LEU A 88 8.89 11.36 -1.55
C LEU A 88 9.87 12.04 -2.51
N ARG A 89 10.66 12.97 -1.99
CA ARG A 89 11.79 13.60 -2.68
C ARG A 89 13.04 13.34 -1.85
N ASN A 90 14.05 12.70 -2.43
CA ASN A 90 15.31 12.36 -1.76
C ASN A 90 15.08 11.67 -0.39
N GLY A 91 14.12 10.73 -0.34
CA GLY A 91 13.74 10.00 0.86
C GLY A 91 12.85 10.75 1.86
N VAL A 92 12.51 12.02 1.62
CA VAL A 92 11.66 12.83 2.51
C VAL A 92 10.24 12.90 1.95
N LEU A 93 9.24 12.55 2.78
CA LEU A 93 7.83 12.67 2.42
C LEU A 93 7.46 14.14 2.19
N MET A 94 6.83 14.42 1.05
CA MET A 94 6.38 15.77 0.70
C MET A 94 4.96 15.98 1.23
N GLU A 95 4.82 16.76 2.31
CA GLU A 95 3.52 17.11 2.87
C GLU A 95 2.67 17.91 1.88
N GLY A 96 1.34 17.71 1.92
CA GLY A 96 0.41 18.36 0.98
C GLY A 96 0.57 17.93 -0.49
N THR A 97 1.44 16.95 -0.78
CA THR A 97 1.76 16.51 -2.14
C THR A 97 1.26 15.09 -2.38
N THR A 98 0.52 14.88 -3.46
CA THR A 98 0.03 13.55 -3.88
C THR A 98 0.10 13.38 -5.39
N ALA A 99 0.41 12.18 -5.84
CA ALA A 99 0.29 11.85 -7.26
C ALA A 99 -1.18 11.61 -7.63
N SER A 100 -1.63 12.21 -8.74
CA SER A 100 -3.00 12.04 -9.27
C SER A 100 -3.05 11.29 -10.59
N GLU A 101 -1.94 11.27 -11.33
CA GLU A 101 -1.84 10.59 -12.63
C GLU A 101 -0.41 10.12 -12.85
N ILE A 102 -0.25 8.93 -13.45
CA ILE A 102 1.05 8.36 -13.84
C ILE A 102 0.91 7.91 -15.30
N ILE A 103 1.77 8.41 -16.18
CA ILE A 103 1.74 8.14 -17.62
C ILE A 103 3.11 7.60 -18.05
N PHE A 104 3.12 6.44 -18.70
CA PHE A 104 4.32 5.88 -19.35
C PHE A 104 4.15 5.95 -20.86
N ASN A 105 4.93 6.80 -21.52
CA ASN A 105 4.77 7.10 -22.95
C ASN A 105 5.84 6.43 -23.84
N LYS A 106 6.90 5.86 -23.26
CA LYS A 106 8.06 5.33 -23.99
C LYS A 106 8.43 3.90 -23.59
N VAL A 107 7.45 3.00 -23.52
CA VAL A 107 7.69 1.60 -23.11
C VAL A 107 8.45 0.75 -24.15
N MET A 108 8.57 1.22 -25.40
CA MET A 108 9.27 0.52 -26.48
C MET A 108 10.78 0.79 -26.52
N HIS A 109 11.29 1.74 -25.71
CA HIS A 109 12.71 2.08 -25.69
C HIS A 109 13.44 1.30 -24.61
N THR A 110 14.41 0.47 -25.02
CA THR A 110 15.10 -0.51 -24.16
C THR A 110 16.01 0.09 -23.08
N GLN A 111 16.26 1.40 -23.11
CA GLN A 111 17.18 2.10 -22.19
C GLN A 111 16.56 3.36 -21.55
N LEU A 112 15.32 3.70 -21.90
CA LEU A 112 14.67 4.95 -21.46
C LEU A 112 13.21 4.66 -21.13
N CYS A 113 12.95 4.32 -19.87
CA CYS A 113 11.60 4.38 -19.34
C CYS A 113 11.37 5.80 -18.81
N ASP A 114 10.84 6.68 -19.66
CA ASP A 114 10.39 8.00 -19.21
C ASP A 114 8.95 7.90 -18.72
N GLY A 115 8.68 8.49 -17.55
CA GLY A 115 7.36 8.62 -16.95
C GLY A 115 6.99 10.08 -16.78
N VAL A 116 5.69 10.37 -16.83
CA VAL A 116 5.14 11.67 -16.45
C VAL A 116 4.21 11.45 -15.27
N ILE A 117 4.47 12.15 -14.17
CA ILE A 117 3.65 12.10 -12.96
C ILE A 117 2.96 13.45 -12.80
N ARG A 118 1.62 13.44 -12.75
CA ARG A 118 0.85 14.61 -12.34
C ARG A 118 0.80 14.65 -10.82
N ILE A 119 1.13 15.81 -10.28
CA ILE A 119 1.20 16.05 -8.85
C ILE A 119 0.15 17.10 -8.48
N ILE A 120 -0.58 16.83 -7.40
CA ILE A 120 -1.36 17.83 -6.68
C ILE A 120 -0.50 18.25 -5.50
N GLY A 121 -0.15 19.53 -5.41
CA GLY A 121 0.79 20.05 -4.43
C GLY A 121 1.82 20.99 -5.05
N ASN A 122 2.77 21.46 -4.24
CA ASN A 122 3.87 22.30 -4.70
C ASN A 122 4.93 21.44 -5.43
N ILE A 123 4.95 21.55 -6.76
CA ILE A 123 5.99 20.89 -7.58
C ILE A 123 7.29 21.69 -7.70
N ARG A 124 7.31 22.95 -7.24
CA ARG A 124 8.48 23.83 -7.36
C ARG A 124 9.66 23.38 -6.52
N ASP A 125 9.37 22.59 -5.51
CA ASP A 125 10.37 21.99 -4.64
C ASP A 125 11.16 20.88 -5.37
N PHE A 126 10.65 20.34 -6.48
CA PHE A 126 11.34 19.30 -7.25
C PHE A 126 12.28 19.92 -8.30
N ASN A 127 13.54 19.50 -8.25
CA ASN A 127 14.61 19.91 -9.15
C ASN A 127 15.08 18.75 -10.02
N VAL A 128 15.66 19.07 -11.18
CA VAL A 128 16.29 18.07 -12.04
C VAL A 128 17.44 17.40 -11.29
N GLY A 129 17.44 16.07 -11.28
CA GLY A 129 18.40 15.26 -10.53
C GLY A 129 17.90 14.78 -9.17
N ASP A 130 16.78 15.29 -8.66
CA ASP A 130 16.17 14.76 -7.43
C ASP A 130 15.68 13.32 -7.64
N GLU A 131 15.89 12.47 -6.63
CA GLU A 131 15.24 11.18 -6.52
C GLU A 131 13.78 11.40 -6.11
N VAL A 132 12.87 10.74 -6.82
CA VAL A 132 11.43 10.79 -6.55
C VAL A 132 10.89 9.37 -6.36
N GLU A 133 10.11 9.19 -5.30
CA GLU A 133 9.34 7.96 -5.08
C GLU A 133 7.86 8.29 -5.03
N VAL A 134 7.04 7.49 -5.72
CA VAL A 134 5.59 7.64 -5.75
C VAL A 134 4.92 6.31 -5.43
N GLY A 135 4.06 6.30 -4.42
CA GLY A 135 3.30 5.11 -4.02
C GLY A 135 3.51 4.71 -2.56
N PRO A 136 2.71 3.74 -2.04
CA PRO A 136 1.88 2.82 -2.81
C PRO A 136 0.63 3.49 -3.38
N THR A 137 0.26 3.14 -4.61
CA THR A 137 -1.10 3.45 -5.11
C THR A 137 -2.16 2.59 -4.40
N PRO A 138 -3.43 3.02 -4.35
CA PRO A 138 -4.41 2.42 -3.44
C PRO A 138 -4.78 0.97 -3.79
N VAL A 139 -4.93 0.68 -5.08
CA VAL A 139 -5.51 -0.57 -5.58
C VAL A 139 -4.46 -1.69 -5.67
N ASN A 140 -3.42 -1.49 -6.48
CA ASN A 140 -2.39 -2.51 -6.78
C ASN A 140 -1.03 -2.19 -6.16
N LYS A 141 -1.01 -1.29 -5.16
CA LYS A 141 0.21 -0.92 -4.40
C LYS A 141 1.39 -0.68 -5.34
N LEU A 142 1.17 0.12 -6.39
CA LEU A 142 2.22 0.49 -7.33
C LEU A 142 3.16 1.48 -6.64
N TYR A 143 4.44 1.19 -6.72
CA TYR A 143 5.57 2.02 -6.32
C TYR A 143 6.39 2.32 -7.54
N ILE A 144 6.80 3.58 -7.68
CA ILE A 144 7.68 4.05 -8.73
C ILE A 144 8.82 4.77 -8.05
N ARG A 145 10.05 4.42 -8.41
CA ARG A 145 11.25 5.18 -8.07
C ARG A 145 11.86 5.68 -9.37
N GLY A 146 12.32 6.92 -9.35
CA GLY A 146 12.94 7.54 -10.50
C GLY A 146 13.75 8.76 -10.15
N THR A 147 14.31 9.37 -11.19
CA THR A 147 15.05 10.63 -11.11
C THR A 147 14.33 11.70 -11.93
N VAL A 148 14.14 12.90 -11.38
CA VAL A 148 13.50 14.02 -12.08
C VAL A 148 14.39 14.48 -13.25
N ARG A 149 13.83 14.51 -14.45
CA ARG A 149 14.46 15.01 -15.68
C ARG A 149 13.96 16.39 -16.10
N GLY A 150 12.77 16.75 -15.67
CA GLY A 150 12.18 18.05 -15.94
C GLY A 150 10.83 18.21 -15.26
N ARG A 151 10.26 19.41 -15.39
CA ARG A 151 9.00 19.79 -14.77
C ARG A 151 8.22 20.72 -15.69
N ASP A 152 6.90 20.61 -15.66
CA ASP A 152 5.95 21.52 -16.28
C ASP A 152 5.06 22.12 -15.19
N ASP A 153 5.38 23.36 -14.82
CA ASP A 153 4.66 24.14 -13.79
C ASP A 153 3.24 24.52 -14.20
N THR A 154 2.99 24.61 -15.50
CA THR A 154 1.68 25.02 -15.99
C THR A 154 0.68 23.90 -15.81
N MET A 155 1.11 22.67 -16.12
CA MET A 155 0.28 21.46 -16.06
C MET A 155 0.50 20.61 -14.81
N SER A 156 1.32 21.05 -13.85
CA SER A 156 1.64 20.32 -12.61
C SER A 156 2.19 18.91 -12.86
N ARG A 157 3.17 18.79 -13.77
CA ARG A 157 3.76 17.50 -14.19
C ARG A 157 5.25 17.43 -13.89
N LEU A 158 5.69 16.29 -13.39
CA LEU A 158 7.09 15.90 -13.29
C LEU A 158 7.41 14.91 -14.40
N MET A 159 8.44 15.19 -15.19
CA MET A 159 9.03 14.24 -16.12
C MET A 159 10.15 13.52 -15.39
N ILE A 160 10.05 12.21 -15.27
CA ILE A 160 10.98 11.38 -14.53
C ILE A 160 11.59 10.32 -15.45
N HIS A 161 12.85 9.99 -15.20
CA HIS A 161 13.41 8.73 -15.64
C HIS A 161 13.08 7.68 -14.58
N VAL A 162 12.44 6.59 -14.98
CA VAL A 162 11.96 5.55 -14.08
C VAL A 162 13.06 4.51 -13.87
N ASP A 163 13.54 4.42 -12.63
CA ASP A 163 14.60 3.48 -12.23
C ASP A 163 14.00 2.14 -11.78
N ALA A 164 12.83 2.18 -11.13
CA ALA A 164 12.12 0.98 -10.69
C ALA A 164 10.60 1.17 -10.68
N MET A 165 9.88 0.11 -11.02
CA MET A 165 8.43 -0.01 -10.82
C MET A 165 8.14 -1.33 -10.12
N ILE A 166 7.45 -1.26 -8.99
CA ILE A 166 7.11 -2.42 -8.17
C ILE A 166 5.62 -2.37 -7.93
N SER A 167 4.91 -3.47 -8.16
CA SER A 167 3.50 -3.57 -7.81
C SER A 167 3.30 -4.84 -7.00
N VAL A 168 2.51 -4.72 -5.93
CA VAL A 168 2.11 -5.86 -5.11
C VAL A 168 0.64 -6.17 -5.44
N PRO A 169 0.35 -7.33 -6.05
CA PRO A 169 -1.02 -7.65 -6.46
C PRO A 169 -1.95 -7.72 -5.24
N LYS A 170 -3.22 -7.35 -5.44
CA LYS A 170 -4.28 -7.48 -4.43
C LYS A 170 -4.76 -8.94 -4.34
N LEU A 171 -3.86 -9.82 -3.89
CA LEU A 171 -4.09 -11.25 -3.73
C LEU A 171 -4.32 -11.60 -2.26
N ALA A 172 -5.34 -12.40 -1.97
CA ALA A 172 -5.61 -12.91 -0.63
C ALA A 172 -4.58 -13.97 -0.21
N ILE A 173 -4.21 -13.99 1.06
CA ILE A 173 -3.25 -14.97 1.63
C ILE A 173 -3.71 -16.40 1.40
N LYS A 174 -5.01 -16.68 1.50
CA LYS A 174 -5.60 -18.00 1.27
C LYS A 174 -5.14 -18.67 -0.03
N LYS A 175 -4.93 -17.89 -1.10
CA LYS A 175 -4.57 -18.40 -2.42
C LYS A 175 -3.13 -18.91 -2.52
N ILE A 176 -2.27 -18.51 -1.59
CA ILE A 176 -0.83 -18.77 -1.64
C ILE A 176 -0.32 -19.51 -0.39
N ALA A 177 -1.08 -19.43 0.69
CA ALA A 177 -0.74 -20.06 1.94
C ALA A 177 -0.82 -21.58 1.84
N ARG A 178 0.08 -22.24 2.55
CA ARG A 178 0.19 -23.70 2.58
C ARG A 178 -0.55 -24.22 3.80
N ARG A 179 -1.29 -25.32 3.61
CA ARG A 179 -1.99 -25.98 4.73
C ARG A 179 -0.96 -26.48 5.73
N ALA A 180 -1.20 -26.26 7.02
CA ALA A 180 -0.27 -26.67 8.06
C ALA A 180 -0.21 -28.19 8.17
N VAL A 181 1.01 -28.73 8.18
CA VAL A 181 1.27 -30.06 8.71
C VAL A 181 1.06 -30.03 10.23
N ARG A 182 0.51 -31.10 10.79
CA ARG A 182 0.19 -31.22 12.21
C ARG A 182 1.14 -32.20 12.90
N ILE A 183 1.60 -31.83 14.09
CA ILE A 183 2.46 -32.66 14.93
C ILE A 183 1.73 -32.92 16.26
N PRO A 184 1.64 -34.18 16.74
CA PRO A 184 1.12 -34.49 18.06
C PRO A 184 1.96 -33.83 19.16
N PRO A 185 1.37 -33.34 20.27
CA PRO A 185 2.10 -32.67 21.35
C PRO A 185 3.15 -33.57 22.02
N GLY A 186 2.94 -34.90 22.00
CA GLY A 186 3.88 -35.89 22.54
C GLY A 186 4.93 -36.40 21.56
N ALA A 187 4.99 -35.86 20.33
CA ALA A 187 5.99 -36.30 19.36
C ALA A 187 7.40 -35.95 19.87
N SER A 188 8.31 -36.90 19.76
CA SER A 188 9.73 -36.67 20.00
C SER A 188 10.30 -35.72 18.94
N MET A 189 11.44 -35.10 19.24
CA MET A 189 12.14 -34.24 18.29
C MET A 189 12.52 -34.95 16.99
N GLN A 190 12.89 -36.23 17.06
CA GLN A 190 13.20 -37.05 15.88
C GLN A 190 11.95 -37.29 15.03
N GLU A 191 10.80 -37.56 15.65
CA GLU A 191 9.53 -37.72 14.93
C GLU A 191 9.09 -36.41 14.29
N ALA A 192 9.18 -35.29 15.01
CA ALA A 192 8.88 -33.96 14.48
C ALA A 192 9.75 -33.65 13.24
N ALA A 193 11.07 -33.87 13.35
CA ALA A 193 11.99 -33.67 12.22
C ALA A 193 11.65 -34.58 11.03
N ARG A 194 11.32 -35.85 11.28
CA ARG A 194 10.90 -36.80 10.24
C ARG A 194 9.62 -36.35 9.55
N ILE A 195 8.63 -35.86 10.31
CA ILE A 195 7.37 -35.32 9.76
C ILE A 195 7.66 -34.13 8.84
N LEU A 196 8.49 -33.16 9.26
CA LEU A 196 8.84 -32.00 8.45
C LEU A 196 9.52 -32.40 7.14
N VAL A 197 10.54 -33.26 7.21
CA VAL A 197 11.30 -33.72 6.03
C VAL A 197 10.44 -34.53 5.08
N HIS A 198 9.64 -35.47 5.59
CA HIS A 198 8.79 -36.31 4.74
C HIS A 198 7.75 -35.50 3.96
N ASN A 199 7.20 -34.46 4.59
CA ASN A 199 6.22 -33.57 3.96
C ASN A 199 6.87 -32.42 3.15
N GLY A 200 8.20 -32.27 3.20
CA GLY A 200 8.91 -31.19 2.51
C GLY A 200 8.55 -29.79 3.04
N VAL A 201 8.23 -29.67 4.34
CA VAL A 201 7.85 -28.41 4.99
C VAL A 201 8.91 -27.96 6.00
N GLN A 202 8.96 -26.66 6.27
CA GLN A 202 9.91 -26.06 7.21
C GLN A 202 9.31 -25.83 8.60
N GLU A 203 7.97 -25.80 8.67
CA GLU A 203 7.20 -25.59 9.90
C GLU A 203 5.93 -26.44 9.95
N ALA A 204 5.46 -26.70 11.16
CA ALA A 204 4.23 -27.43 11.46
C ALA A 204 3.55 -26.85 12.72
N LEU A 205 2.24 -27.08 12.83
CA LEU A 205 1.46 -26.73 14.02
C LEU A 205 1.39 -27.91 14.97
N VAL A 206 1.52 -27.64 16.27
CA VAL A 206 1.37 -28.63 17.34
C VAL A 206 -0.06 -28.55 17.88
N GLU A 207 -0.78 -29.67 17.81
CA GLU A 207 -2.19 -29.77 18.23
C GLU A 207 -2.32 -29.98 19.74
N ASP A 208 -1.95 -28.97 20.51
CA ASP A 208 -2.14 -28.93 21.96
C ASP A 208 -3.34 -28.04 22.33
N SER A 209 -3.80 -28.15 23.57
CA SER A 209 -4.78 -27.25 24.21
C SER A 209 -4.43 -25.77 24.06
N SER A 210 -3.12 -25.46 24.07
CA SER A 210 -2.55 -24.18 23.67
C SER A 210 -1.70 -24.40 22.41
N PRO A 211 -2.24 -24.15 21.21
CA PRO A 211 -1.54 -24.44 19.97
C PRO A 211 -0.18 -23.73 19.88
N GLY A 212 0.82 -24.47 19.41
CA GLY A 212 2.15 -23.95 19.13
C GLY A 212 2.57 -24.24 17.70
N MET A 213 3.75 -23.75 17.33
CA MET A 213 4.41 -24.14 16.09
C MET A 213 5.81 -24.67 16.38
N VAL A 214 6.28 -25.56 15.51
CA VAL A 214 7.66 -26.03 15.47
C VAL A 214 8.21 -25.78 14.08
N ASN A 215 9.38 -25.15 14.00
CA ASN A 215 10.15 -25.04 12.76
C ASN A 215 11.54 -25.69 12.91
N GLN A 216 12.28 -25.77 11.81
CA GLN A 216 13.64 -26.32 11.79
C GLN A 216 14.59 -25.61 12.76
N THR A 217 14.48 -24.28 12.93
CA THR A 217 15.30 -23.50 13.87
C THR A 217 14.99 -23.88 15.31
N ASP A 218 13.73 -24.13 15.67
CA ASP A 218 13.34 -24.54 17.01
C ASP A 218 13.92 -25.92 17.36
N ILE A 219 13.92 -26.86 16.40
CA ILE A 219 14.57 -28.17 16.56
C ILE A 219 16.08 -28.01 16.80
N VAL A 220 16.76 -27.24 15.94
CA VAL A 220 18.22 -27.01 16.07
C VAL A 220 18.55 -26.32 17.39
N ARG A 221 17.75 -25.34 17.81
CA ARG A 221 17.91 -24.63 19.09
C ARG A 221 17.73 -25.57 20.27
N ALA A 222 16.69 -26.41 20.26
CA ALA A 222 16.45 -27.35 21.34
C ALA A 222 17.59 -28.39 21.48
N ILE A 223 18.18 -28.85 20.37
CA ILE A 223 19.40 -29.68 20.41
C ILE A 223 20.58 -28.91 21.03
N ALA A 224 20.81 -27.68 20.59
CA ALA A 224 21.90 -26.84 21.09
C ALA A 224 21.78 -26.55 22.59
N ASP A 225 20.54 -26.42 23.09
CA ASP A 225 20.23 -26.20 24.50
C ASP A 225 20.27 -27.48 25.36
N GLY A 226 20.59 -28.65 24.77
CA GLY A 226 20.62 -29.94 25.47
C GLY A 226 19.23 -30.51 25.79
N LYS A 227 18.19 -30.08 25.07
CA LYS A 227 16.78 -30.47 25.24
C LYS A 227 16.30 -31.44 24.17
N GLY A 228 17.20 -32.28 23.66
CA GLY A 228 16.94 -33.18 22.52
C GLY A 228 15.93 -34.30 22.82
N ASP A 229 15.70 -34.60 24.09
CA ASP A 229 14.81 -35.64 24.61
C ASP A 229 13.38 -35.13 24.91
N GLN A 230 13.13 -33.83 24.78
CA GLN A 230 11.83 -33.23 25.04
C GLN A 230 10.78 -33.56 23.96
N GLU A 231 9.51 -33.56 24.38
CA GLU A 231 8.34 -33.65 23.50
C GLU A 231 8.06 -32.32 22.79
N ALA A 232 7.35 -32.37 21.65
CA ALA A 232 6.97 -31.22 20.85
C ALA A 232 6.31 -30.10 21.66
N ARG A 233 5.45 -30.41 22.64
CA ARG A 233 4.79 -29.41 23.50
C ARG A 233 5.76 -28.56 24.33
N GLU A 234 6.97 -29.05 24.59
CA GLU A 234 7.94 -28.39 25.45
C GLU A 234 8.89 -27.48 24.67
N PHE A 235 9.24 -27.86 23.44
CA PHE A 235 10.13 -27.06 22.58
C PHE A 235 9.40 -26.25 21.50
N MET A 236 8.07 -26.37 21.36
CA MET A 236 7.28 -25.54 20.45
C MET A 236 7.29 -24.07 20.84
N SER A 237 7.25 -23.19 19.84
CA SER A 237 7.01 -21.76 20.05
C SER A 237 5.51 -21.47 20.16
N ARG A 238 5.12 -20.76 21.21
CA ARG A 238 3.77 -20.21 21.40
C ARG A 238 3.62 -18.77 20.91
N GLY A 239 4.75 -18.08 20.70
CA GLY A 239 4.77 -16.71 20.20
C GLY A 239 4.96 -16.71 18.68
N PHE A 240 3.87 -16.58 17.94
CA PHE A 240 3.90 -16.45 16.49
C PHE A 240 2.96 -15.34 16.04
N LEU A 241 3.31 -14.75 14.90
CA LEU A 241 2.48 -13.74 14.25
C LEU A 241 1.40 -14.44 13.44
N THR A 242 0.17 -13.94 13.55
CA THR A 242 -0.99 -14.47 12.84
C THR A 242 -1.50 -13.46 11.82
N ILE A 243 -1.96 -13.95 10.67
CA ILE A 243 -2.61 -13.17 9.62
C ILE A 243 -3.90 -13.86 9.17
N ASP A 244 -4.94 -13.10 8.84
CA ASP A 244 -6.19 -13.67 8.36
C ASP A 244 -6.05 -14.21 6.92
N SER A 245 -6.79 -15.27 6.59
CA SER A 245 -6.74 -15.85 5.25
C SER A 245 -7.22 -14.91 4.16
N GLU A 246 -8.10 -13.97 4.49
CA GLU A 246 -8.64 -12.97 3.56
C GLU A 246 -7.81 -11.67 3.51
N ASP A 247 -6.83 -11.52 4.41
CA ASP A 247 -5.85 -10.43 4.31
C ASP A 247 -5.06 -10.52 2.99
N THR A 248 -4.45 -9.40 2.60
CA THR A 248 -3.70 -9.33 1.34
C THR A 248 -2.22 -9.69 1.53
N ILE A 249 -1.58 -10.13 0.44
CA ILE A 249 -0.12 -10.34 0.42
C ILE A 249 0.66 -9.08 0.80
N TYR A 250 0.12 -7.88 0.55
CA TYR A 250 0.75 -6.62 0.95
C TYR A 250 0.84 -6.47 2.47
N GLU A 251 -0.21 -6.87 3.20
CA GLU A 251 -0.18 -6.86 4.67
C GLU A 251 0.80 -7.91 5.21
N ALA A 252 0.87 -9.10 4.60
CA ALA A 252 1.89 -10.09 4.96
C ALA A 252 3.32 -9.57 4.75
N ILE A 253 3.61 -8.92 3.61
CA ILE A 253 4.93 -8.31 3.33
C ILE A 253 5.26 -7.27 4.41
N LYS A 254 4.31 -6.41 4.79
CA LYS A 254 4.51 -5.41 5.86
C LYS A 254 4.79 -6.06 7.22
N MET A 255 4.01 -7.07 7.60
CA MET A 255 4.18 -7.77 8.87
C MET A 255 5.54 -8.47 8.95
N LEU A 256 5.91 -9.22 7.91
CA LEU A 256 7.19 -9.92 7.83
C LEU A 256 8.36 -8.94 7.80
N GLY A 257 8.29 -7.89 6.97
CA GLY A 257 9.35 -6.89 6.85
C GLY A 257 9.59 -6.09 8.13
N LYS A 258 8.54 -5.76 8.87
CA LYS A 258 8.66 -5.01 10.14
C LYS A 258 9.22 -5.86 11.29
N THR A 259 8.88 -7.14 11.32
CA THR A 259 9.20 -8.02 12.45
C THR A 259 10.43 -8.89 12.23
N GLY A 260 10.83 -9.08 10.97
CA GLY A 260 11.87 -10.03 10.60
C GLY A 260 11.46 -11.50 10.79
N SER A 261 10.17 -11.78 11.00
CA SER A 261 9.68 -13.16 11.14
C SER A 261 9.90 -13.96 9.86
N GLY A 262 10.25 -15.24 10.00
CA GLY A 262 10.45 -16.15 8.86
C GLY A 262 9.13 -16.64 8.24
N GLN A 263 8.02 -16.49 8.95
CA GLN A 263 6.71 -16.98 8.55
C GLN A 263 5.58 -16.23 9.30
N LEU A 264 4.37 -16.32 8.75
CA LEU A 264 3.13 -15.98 9.45
C LEU A 264 2.26 -17.23 9.55
N VAL A 265 1.58 -17.39 10.68
CA VAL A 265 0.53 -18.40 10.84
C VAL A 265 -0.75 -17.82 10.25
N VAL A 266 -1.39 -18.58 9.36
CA VAL A 266 -2.63 -18.15 8.71
C VAL A 266 -3.79 -18.66 9.52
N SER A 267 -4.71 -17.78 9.92
CA SER A 267 -5.98 -18.13 10.53
C SER A 267 -7.12 -18.07 9.52
N GLU A 268 -8.10 -18.96 9.66
CA GLU A 268 -9.37 -18.94 8.95
C GLU A 268 -10.47 -19.11 10.00
N ASP A 269 -11.43 -18.18 10.05
CA ASP A 269 -12.52 -18.16 11.05
C ASP A 269 -12.03 -18.34 12.50
N GLY A 270 -10.92 -17.67 12.85
CA GLY A 270 -10.31 -17.74 14.18
C GLY A 270 -9.56 -19.03 14.50
N THR A 271 -9.46 -19.97 13.55
CA THR A 271 -8.74 -21.24 13.71
C THR A 271 -7.42 -21.21 12.94
N LEU A 272 -6.33 -21.70 13.55
CA LEU A 272 -5.04 -21.79 12.86
C LEU A 272 -5.13 -22.79 11.71
N TRP A 273 -4.95 -22.33 10.48
CA TRP A 273 -5.18 -23.09 9.26
C TRP A 273 -3.88 -23.51 8.57
N GLY A 274 -2.90 -22.60 8.47
CA GLY A 274 -1.75 -22.78 7.61
C GLY A 274 -0.59 -21.83 7.88
N PHE A 275 0.30 -21.72 6.91
CA PHE A 275 1.46 -20.84 6.97
C PHE A 275 1.65 -20.11 5.64
N VAL A 276 2.23 -18.92 5.71
CA VAL A 276 2.76 -18.20 4.56
C VAL A 276 4.17 -17.72 4.88
N SER A 277 5.10 -17.96 3.94
CA SER A 277 6.51 -17.57 4.06
C SER A 277 6.88 -16.49 3.03
N PRO A 278 8.02 -15.79 3.21
CA PRO A 278 8.57 -14.90 2.19
C PRO A 278 8.75 -15.58 0.82
N ALA A 279 9.12 -16.86 0.79
CA ALA A 279 9.26 -17.62 -0.44
C ALA A 279 7.92 -17.83 -1.16
N ASP A 280 6.84 -18.04 -0.41
CA ASP A 280 5.49 -18.14 -0.97
C ASP A 280 5.04 -16.80 -1.57
N LEU A 281 5.37 -15.68 -0.91
CA LEU A 281 5.08 -14.33 -1.40
C LEU A 281 5.86 -14.00 -2.68
N ILE A 282 7.16 -14.29 -2.74
CA ILE A 282 8.00 -13.98 -3.90
C ILE A 282 7.49 -14.67 -5.17
N LYS A 283 7.02 -15.92 -5.06
CA LYS A 283 6.43 -16.67 -6.20
C LYS A 283 5.21 -15.98 -6.82
N THR A 284 4.58 -15.05 -6.10
CA THR A 284 3.41 -14.31 -6.60
C THR A 284 3.77 -13.06 -7.39
N LEU A 285 5.00 -12.57 -7.26
CA LEU A 285 5.43 -11.28 -7.83
C LEU A 285 5.87 -11.38 -9.29
N THR A 286 6.17 -12.59 -9.77
CA THR A 286 6.52 -12.87 -11.17
C THR A 286 5.52 -13.86 -11.76
N PRO A 287 4.91 -13.55 -12.93
CA PRO A 287 4.19 -14.56 -13.69
C PRO A 287 5.12 -15.73 -14.03
N ALA A 288 4.61 -16.97 -13.90
CA ALA A 288 5.31 -18.17 -14.36
C ALA A 288 5.38 -18.24 -15.89
#